data_AF-A0A951GJ47-F1
#
_entry.id   AF-A0A951GJ47-F1
#
_cell.length_a   1.000
_cell.length_b   1.000
_cell.length_c   1.000
_cell.angle_alpha   90.00
_cell.angle_beta   90.00
_cell.angle_gamma   90.00
#
_symmetry.space_group_name_H-M   'P 1'
#
loop_
_entity.id
_entity.type
_entity.pdbx_description
1 polymer ?
#
loop_
_entity_poly.entity_id
_entity_poly.type
_entity_poly.pdbx_seq_one_letter_code
_entity_poly.pdbx_strand_id
1 'polypeptide(L)'
;MPINRKLRKLTEDGVASSNTEPLGDKLLLEEFKILRGEIELRASEQRGMERNVILIAAAIYGFLLTPKGTIQVFDAPFSDLAWYLPPVFSFLALVRWKESVKMIEALAAYLMTVEERILPAGGWEVFLEKQRRKDHLPITSGWYAVFWIATVVGPLVVAYVRHPASIKDVTETAILIGVLASVAVGLFVVRTWKPAKEET
;
A
#
# COMPACT_ATOMS: atom_id res chain seq x y z
N MET A 1 31.49 45.00 -40.74
CA MET A 1 30.51 44.06 -40.14
C MET A 1 31.23 42.96 -39.37
N PRO A 2 31.31 43.01 -38.02
CA PRO A 2 32.05 42.05 -37.20
C PRO A 2 31.14 41.31 -36.19
N ILE A 3 30.21 40.46 -36.66
CA ILE A 3 29.28 39.72 -35.78
C ILE A 3 29.67 38.24 -35.62
N ASN A 4 30.52 37.70 -36.49
CA ASN A 4 30.79 36.25 -36.56
C ASN A 4 31.88 35.70 -35.62
N ARG A 5 32.61 36.53 -34.85
CA ARG A 5 33.68 36.03 -33.96
C ARG A 5 33.20 35.63 -32.56
N LYS A 6 32.11 36.22 -32.05
CA LYS A 6 31.59 35.90 -30.71
C LYS A 6 30.85 34.56 -30.65
N LEU A 7 30.13 34.20 -31.71
CA LEU A 7 29.42 32.92 -31.78
C LEU A 7 30.39 31.72 -31.89
N ARG A 8 31.53 31.88 -32.56
CA ARG A 8 32.51 30.80 -32.71
C ARG A 8 33.20 30.43 -31.39
N LYS A 9 33.47 31.41 -30.53
CA LYS A 9 34.05 31.18 -29.19
C LYS A 9 33.10 30.41 -28.26
N LEU A 10 31.79 30.67 -28.35
CA LEU A 10 30.80 29.95 -27.53
C LEU A 10 30.62 28.48 -27.95
N THR A 11 30.89 28.14 -29.21
CA THR A 11 30.91 26.74 -29.68
C THR A 11 32.21 26.01 -29.40
N GLU A 12 33.36 26.70 -29.30
CA GLU A 12 34.64 26.04 -29.02
C GLU A 12 34.84 25.78 -27.51
N ASP A 13 34.29 26.63 -26.64
CA ASP A 13 34.33 26.42 -25.19
C ASP A 13 33.31 25.36 -24.69
N GLY A 14 32.39 24.92 -25.56
CA GLY A 14 31.33 23.95 -25.23
C GLY A 14 31.61 22.49 -25.59
N VAL A 15 32.71 22.20 -26.29
CA VAL A 15 32.97 20.85 -26.87
C VAL A 15 34.17 20.14 -26.21
N ALA A 16 34.92 20.82 -25.32
CA ALA A 16 36.14 20.30 -24.71
C ALA A 16 36.02 19.99 -23.20
N SER A 17 34.81 19.73 -22.69
CA SER A 17 34.66 18.95 -21.46
C SER A 17 34.48 17.49 -21.88
N SER A 18 35.59 16.75 -21.93
CA SER A 18 35.56 15.31 -22.13
C SER A 18 34.92 14.66 -20.91
N ASN A 19 33.60 14.53 -21.03
CA ASN A 19 32.59 13.80 -20.27
C ASN A 19 33.01 12.41 -19.75
N THR A 20 34.01 12.32 -18.89
CA THR A 20 34.05 11.24 -17.90
C THR A 20 33.19 11.68 -16.73
N GLU A 21 31.87 11.61 -16.89
CA GLU A 21 30.99 11.43 -15.73
C GLU A 21 31.63 10.33 -14.87
N PRO A 22 31.93 10.60 -13.59
CA PRO A 22 32.58 9.63 -12.75
C PRO A 22 31.71 8.38 -12.73
N LEU A 23 32.32 7.21 -12.95
CA LEU A 23 31.63 5.92 -13.04
C LEU A 23 30.64 5.69 -11.87
N GLY A 24 30.95 6.26 -10.70
CA GLY A 24 30.08 6.27 -9.52
C GLY A 24 28.70 6.90 -9.76
N ASP A 25 28.62 8.04 -10.45
CA ASP A 25 27.34 8.75 -10.64
C ASP A 25 26.40 7.96 -11.55
N LYS A 26 26.96 7.27 -12.56
CA LYS A 26 26.19 6.39 -13.44
C LYS A 26 25.63 5.18 -12.70
N LEU A 27 26.44 4.58 -11.83
CA LEU A 27 26.01 3.44 -11.00
C LEU A 27 24.90 3.85 -10.03
N LEU A 28 25.03 5.01 -9.38
CA LEU A 28 24.01 5.54 -8.47
C LEU A 28 22.70 5.86 -9.21
N LEU A 29 22.78 6.37 -10.45
CA LEU A 29 21.61 6.67 -11.26
C LEU A 29 20.91 5.38 -11.74
N GLU A 30 21.65 4.33 -12.07
CA GLU A 30 21.09 3.01 -12.37
C GLU A 30 20.42 2.39 -11.13
N GLU A 31 21.07 2.44 -9.97
CA GLU A 31 20.50 1.98 -8.70
C GLU A 31 19.20 2.72 -8.37
N PHE A 32 19.18 4.05 -8.51
CA PHE A 32 17.99 4.88 -8.32
C PHE A 32 16.83 4.43 -9.23
N LYS A 33 17.11 4.15 -10.52
CA LYS A 33 16.10 3.66 -11.46
C LYS A 33 15.54 2.30 -11.06
N ILE A 34 16.41 1.38 -10.62
CA ILE A 34 16.01 0.04 -10.17
C ILE A 34 15.11 0.14 -8.93
N LEU A 35 15.51 0.92 -7.92
CA LEU A 35 14.74 1.10 -6.69
C LEU A 35 13.37 1.70 -6.95
N ARG A 36 13.29 2.71 -7.82
CA ARG A 36 12.02 3.29 -8.24
C ARG A 36 11.14 2.27 -8.95
N GLY A 37 11.72 1.46 -9.85
CA GLY A 37 11.00 0.37 -10.52
C GLY A 37 10.42 -0.65 -9.55
N GLU A 38 11.18 -1.01 -8.50
CA GLU A 38 10.71 -1.92 -7.44
C GLU A 38 9.54 -1.33 -6.64
N ILE A 39 9.58 -0.03 -6.32
CA ILE A 39 8.46 0.67 -5.65
C ILE A 39 7.21 0.66 -6.54
N GLU A 40 7.36 1.00 -7.82
CA GLU A 40 6.25 1.01 -8.79
C GLU A 40 5.64 -0.39 -8.98
N LEU A 41 6.47 -1.43 -9.05
CA LEU A 41 6.05 -2.82 -9.12
C LEU A 41 5.22 -3.21 -7.89
N ARG A 42 5.73 -2.97 -6.68
CA ARG A 42 5.03 -3.28 -5.44
C ARG A 42 3.71 -2.54 -5.30
N ALA A 43 3.67 -1.26 -5.68
CA ALA A 43 2.44 -0.47 -5.70
C ALA A 43 1.42 -1.00 -6.72
N SER A 44 1.88 -1.59 -7.83
CA SER A 44 1.01 -2.27 -8.80
C SER A 44 0.46 -3.58 -8.24
N GLU A 45 1.31 -4.40 -7.61
CA GLU A 45 0.91 -5.66 -6.97
C GLU A 45 -0.10 -5.44 -5.84
N GLN A 46 0.07 -4.39 -5.03
CA GLN A 46 -0.89 -3.99 -4.00
C GLN A 46 -2.27 -3.72 -4.58
N ARG A 47 -2.36 -2.91 -5.64
CA ARG A 47 -3.63 -2.61 -6.33
C ARG A 47 -4.26 -3.87 -6.93
N GLY A 48 -3.44 -4.77 -7.48
CA GLY A 48 -3.88 -6.07 -7.97
C GLY A 48 -4.49 -6.93 -6.87
N MET A 49 -3.84 -6.99 -5.71
CA MET A 49 -4.32 -7.73 -4.54
C MET A 49 -5.64 -7.16 -4.00
N GLU A 50 -5.75 -5.84 -3.86
CA GLU A 50 -6.98 -5.16 -3.42
C GLU A 50 -8.17 -5.54 -4.32
N ARG A 51 -7.98 -5.48 -5.64
CA ARG A 51 -9.00 -5.91 -6.61
C ARG A 51 -9.35 -7.39 -6.45
N ASN A 52 -8.35 -8.25 -6.28
CA ASN A 52 -8.56 -9.70 -6.17
C ASN A 52 -9.35 -10.07 -4.90
N VAL A 53 -9.12 -9.38 -3.77
CA VAL A 53 -9.90 -9.58 -2.53
C VAL A 53 -11.37 -9.29 -2.76
N ILE A 54 -11.68 -8.17 -3.42
CA ILE A 54 -13.07 -7.80 -3.73
C ILE A 54 -13.71 -8.84 -4.65
N LEU A 55 -12.99 -9.28 -5.69
CA LEU A 55 -13.49 -10.29 -6.63
C LEU A 55 -13.73 -11.64 -5.95
N ILE A 56 -12.83 -12.09 -5.08
CA ILE A 56 -12.99 -13.33 -4.31
C ILE A 56 -14.20 -13.22 -3.38
N ALA A 57 -14.35 -12.11 -2.66
CA ALA A 57 -15.50 -11.87 -1.79
C ALA A 57 -16.81 -11.88 -2.59
N ALA A 58 -16.85 -11.22 -3.75
CA ALA A 58 -18.00 -11.20 -4.64
C ALA A 58 -18.34 -12.59 -5.19
N ALA A 59 -17.33 -13.39 -5.58
CA ALA A 59 -17.52 -14.75 -6.08
C ALA A 59 -18.09 -15.67 -4.99
N ILE A 60 -17.53 -15.62 -3.78
CA ILE A 60 -18.01 -16.40 -2.64
C ILE A 60 -19.45 -16.01 -2.29
N TYR A 61 -19.76 -14.72 -2.20
CA TYR A 61 -21.13 -14.30 -1.92
C TYR A 61 -22.10 -14.60 -3.04
N GLY A 62 -21.69 -14.48 -4.30
CA GLY A 62 -22.50 -14.90 -5.44
C GLY A 62 -22.87 -16.38 -5.36
N PHE A 63 -21.89 -17.23 -5.01
CA PHE A 63 -22.12 -18.65 -4.77
C PHE A 63 -23.09 -18.88 -3.60
N LEU A 64 -22.85 -18.26 -2.44
CA LEU A 64 -23.66 -18.47 -1.23
C LEU A 64 -25.08 -17.92 -1.31
N LEU A 65 -25.30 -16.89 -2.13
CA LEU A 65 -26.63 -16.31 -2.37
C LEU A 65 -27.42 -17.04 -3.46
N THR A 66 -26.80 -18.01 -4.15
CA THR A 66 -27.49 -18.82 -5.16
C THR A 66 -28.59 -19.66 -4.50
N PRO A 67 -29.84 -19.68 -5.01
CA PRO A 67 -30.94 -20.39 -4.38
C PRO A 67 -30.67 -21.88 -4.13
N LYS A 68 -31.03 -22.36 -2.93
CA LYS A 68 -30.76 -23.74 -2.44
C LYS A 68 -31.43 -24.86 -3.26
N GLY A 69 -32.34 -24.55 -4.17
CA GLY A 69 -32.97 -25.55 -5.06
C GLY A 69 -32.00 -26.22 -6.04
N THR A 70 -30.77 -25.70 -6.15
CA THR A 70 -29.78 -26.12 -7.14
C THR A 70 -28.60 -26.92 -6.56
N ILE A 71 -28.40 -26.92 -5.24
CA ILE A 71 -27.21 -27.51 -4.60
C ILE A 71 -27.65 -28.45 -3.49
N GLN A 72 -27.33 -29.73 -3.61
CA GLN A 72 -27.62 -30.70 -2.54
C GLN A 72 -26.64 -30.47 -1.38
N VAL A 73 -27.10 -30.69 -0.15
CA VAL A 73 -26.28 -30.50 1.07
C VAL A 73 -25.00 -31.36 1.03
N PHE A 74 -25.06 -32.51 0.37
CA PHE A 74 -23.91 -33.40 0.16
C PHE A 74 -22.80 -32.78 -0.70
N ASP A 75 -23.15 -31.92 -1.65
CA ASP A 75 -22.19 -31.31 -2.58
C ASP A 75 -21.42 -30.15 -1.92
N ALA A 76 -21.95 -29.57 -0.83
CA ALA A 76 -21.37 -28.42 -0.16
C ALA A 76 -21.42 -28.56 1.39
N PRO A 77 -20.68 -29.54 1.97
CA PRO A 77 -20.71 -29.83 3.40
C PRO A 77 -20.17 -28.68 4.26
N PHE A 78 -19.39 -27.76 3.67
CA PHE A 78 -18.81 -26.60 4.36
C PHE A 78 -19.50 -25.28 3.99
N SER A 79 -20.71 -25.32 3.44
CA SER A 79 -21.46 -24.13 3.04
C SER A 79 -21.68 -23.14 4.20
N ASP A 80 -21.85 -23.63 5.42
CA ASP A 80 -21.98 -22.80 6.63
C ASP A 80 -20.67 -22.07 6.99
N LEU A 81 -19.52 -22.73 6.82
CA LEU A 81 -18.20 -22.13 7.08
C LEU A 81 -17.78 -21.15 5.98
N ALA A 82 -18.26 -21.35 4.74
CA ALA A 82 -17.90 -20.54 3.59
C ALA A 82 -18.29 -19.06 3.75
N TRP A 83 -19.30 -18.73 4.59
CA TRP A 83 -19.65 -17.35 4.94
C TRP A 83 -18.51 -16.56 5.61
N TYR A 84 -17.57 -17.25 6.27
CA TYR A 84 -16.43 -16.66 6.95
C TYR A 84 -15.17 -16.58 6.07
N LEU A 85 -15.18 -17.12 4.85
CA LEU A 85 -14.02 -17.03 3.96
C LEU A 85 -13.71 -15.59 3.53
N PRO A 86 -14.67 -14.73 3.12
CA PRO A 86 -14.37 -13.36 2.70
C PRO A 86 -13.67 -12.49 3.77
N PRO A 87 -14.09 -12.47 5.05
CA PRO A 87 -13.36 -11.71 6.07
C PRO A 87 -11.97 -12.29 6.35
N VAL A 88 -11.78 -13.62 6.29
CA VAL A 88 -10.46 -14.26 6.44
C VAL A 88 -9.51 -13.84 5.31
N PHE A 89 -9.94 -13.91 4.04
CA PHE A 89 -9.13 -13.47 2.91
C PHE A 89 -8.83 -11.97 2.98
N SER A 90 -9.80 -11.15 3.37
CA SER A 90 -9.61 -9.70 3.54
C SER A 90 -8.60 -9.38 4.63
N PHE A 91 -8.62 -10.12 5.75
CA PHE A 91 -7.65 -9.98 6.82
C PHE A 91 -6.23 -10.39 6.39
N LEU A 92 -6.08 -11.53 5.71
CA LEU A 92 -4.78 -11.97 5.20
C LEU A 92 -4.21 -10.96 4.18
N ALA A 93 -5.06 -10.40 3.32
CA ALA A 93 -4.67 -9.36 2.38
C ALA A 93 -4.26 -8.06 3.09
N LEU A 94 -4.93 -7.68 4.18
CA LEU A 94 -4.53 -6.53 5.00
C LEU A 94 -3.13 -6.74 5.62
N VAL A 95 -2.83 -7.94 6.12
CA VAL A 95 -1.50 -8.26 6.66
C VAL A 95 -0.43 -8.14 5.57
N ARG A 96 -0.67 -8.73 4.40
CA ARG A 96 0.24 -8.64 3.24
C ARG A 96 0.39 -7.20 2.72
N TRP A 97 -0.69 -6.42 2.76
CA TRP A 97 -0.68 -5.01 2.38
C TRP A 97 0.26 -4.22 3.30
N LYS A 98 0.15 -4.42 4.61
CA LYS A 98 1.04 -3.77 5.60
C LYS A 98 2.50 -4.13 5.40
N GLU A 99 2.80 -5.40 5.15
CA GLU A 99 4.17 -5.84 4.85
C GLU A 99 4.72 -5.10 3.61
N SER A 100 3.91 -5.01 2.56
CA SER A 100 4.27 -4.33 1.32
C SER A 100 4.49 -2.83 1.52
N VAL A 101 3.64 -2.16 2.32
CA VAL A 101 3.81 -0.74 2.68
C VAL A 101 5.13 -0.53 3.42
N LYS A 102 5.43 -1.35 4.44
CA LYS A 102 6.70 -1.24 5.18
C LYS A 102 7.92 -1.41 4.28
N MET A 103 7.85 -2.32 3.30
CA MET A 103 8.95 -2.50 2.36
C MET A 103 9.10 -1.28 1.43
N ILE A 104 7.99 -0.72 0.94
CA ILE A 104 8.02 0.52 0.15
C ILE A 104 8.60 1.67 0.97
N GLU A 105 8.21 1.81 2.24
CA GLU A 105 8.77 2.82 3.16
C GLU A 105 10.29 2.64 3.34
N ALA A 106 10.77 1.41 3.52
CA ALA A 106 12.19 1.12 3.64
C ALA A 106 12.97 1.45 2.35
N LEU A 107 12.42 1.12 1.18
CA LEU A 107 13.00 1.44 -0.12
C LEU A 107 13.01 2.96 -0.35
N ALA A 108 11.91 3.65 -0.03
CA ALA A 108 11.82 5.11 -0.16
C ALA A 108 12.81 5.82 0.77
N ALA A 109 12.95 5.35 2.02
CA ALA A 109 13.94 5.89 2.95
C ALA A 109 15.37 5.73 2.42
N TYR A 110 15.70 4.56 1.85
CA TYR A 110 17.00 4.36 1.20
C TYR A 110 17.18 5.26 -0.02
N LEU A 111 16.15 5.39 -0.87
CA LEU A 111 16.14 6.26 -2.05
C LEU A 111 16.45 7.72 -1.68
N MET A 112 15.89 8.21 -0.58
CA MET A 112 16.19 9.56 -0.05
C MET A 112 17.68 9.72 0.26
N THR A 113 18.31 8.72 0.88
CA THR A 113 19.75 8.78 1.19
C THR A 113 20.64 8.76 -0.06
N VAL A 114 20.20 8.07 -1.12
CA VAL A 114 20.90 8.06 -2.41
C VAL A 114 20.71 9.40 -3.12
N GLU A 115 19.48 9.95 -3.13
CA GLU A 115 19.17 11.24 -3.74
C GLU A 115 19.96 12.38 -3.08
N GLU A 116 20.06 12.43 -1.75
CA GLU A 116 20.81 13.45 -1.03
C GLU A 116 22.31 13.47 -1.39
N ARG A 117 22.89 12.29 -1.68
CA ARG A 117 24.30 12.17 -2.10
C ARG A 117 24.54 12.72 -3.50
N ILE A 118 23.58 12.55 -4.41
CA ILE A 118 23.71 12.98 -5.82
C ILE A 118 23.28 14.43 -5.99
N LEU A 119 22.24 14.86 -5.27
CA LEU A 119 21.56 16.15 -5.40
C LEU A 119 21.42 16.84 -4.03
N PRO A 120 22.52 17.38 -3.47
CA PRO A 120 22.50 18.03 -2.15
C PRO A 120 21.64 19.30 -2.10
N ALA A 121 21.31 19.90 -3.25
CA ALA A 121 20.38 21.02 -3.34
C ALA A 121 18.92 20.63 -3.06
N GLY A 122 18.64 19.33 -2.89
CA GLY A 122 17.33 18.76 -2.64
C GLY A 122 16.67 18.32 -3.94
N GLY A 123 16.33 17.04 -4.01
CA GLY A 123 15.63 16.44 -5.13
C GLY A 123 14.11 16.33 -4.92
N TRP A 124 13.50 15.38 -5.62
CA TRP A 124 12.06 15.18 -5.65
C TRP A 124 11.50 14.75 -4.29
N GLU A 125 12.21 13.90 -3.53
CA GLU A 125 11.72 13.49 -2.21
C GLU A 125 11.76 14.64 -1.20
N VAL A 126 12.78 15.49 -1.27
CA VAL A 126 12.86 16.70 -0.44
C VAL A 126 11.72 17.67 -0.78
N PHE A 127 11.34 17.77 -2.05
CA PHE A 127 10.15 18.53 -2.47
C PHE A 127 8.87 17.91 -1.89
N LEU A 128 8.68 16.59 -2.01
CA LEU A 128 7.53 15.89 -1.46
C LEU A 128 7.44 15.97 0.06
N GLU A 129 8.56 15.89 0.78
CA GLU A 129 8.58 16.02 2.24
C GLU A 129 8.17 17.44 2.66
N LYS A 130 8.72 18.47 2.01
CA LYS A 130 8.31 19.87 2.23
C LYS A 130 6.82 20.06 1.97
N GLN A 131 6.29 19.41 0.95
CA GLN A 131 4.86 19.49 0.64
C GLN A 131 4.02 18.70 1.65
N ARG A 132 4.48 17.53 2.12
CA ARG A 132 3.83 16.76 3.20
C ARG A 132 3.71 17.56 4.50
N ARG A 133 4.77 18.29 4.88
CA ARG A 133 4.76 19.16 6.07
C ARG A 133 3.81 20.35 5.91
N LYS A 134 3.68 20.92 4.71
CA LYS A 134 2.80 22.07 4.45
C LYS A 134 1.32 21.68 4.34
N ASP A 135 1.03 20.68 3.52
CA ASP A 135 -0.35 20.36 3.11
C ASP A 135 -0.98 19.24 3.93
N HIS A 136 -0.32 18.77 5.01
CA HIS A 136 -0.79 17.65 5.85
C HIS A 136 -1.19 16.43 5.01
N LEU A 137 -0.53 16.17 3.89
CA LEU A 137 -0.87 15.06 3.01
C LEU A 137 -0.75 13.76 3.80
N PRO A 138 -1.86 13.10 4.14
CA PRO A 138 -1.81 11.95 5.02
C PRO A 138 -1.15 10.80 4.27
N ILE A 139 -0.05 10.28 4.84
CA ILE A 139 0.72 9.13 4.31
C ILE A 139 -0.19 7.91 4.09
N THR A 140 -1.27 7.83 4.87
CA THR A 140 -2.40 6.92 4.65
C THR A 140 -3.68 7.74 4.64
N SER A 141 -4.34 7.85 3.48
CA SER A 141 -5.65 8.52 3.43
C SER A 141 -6.60 7.74 4.35
N GLY A 142 -7.38 8.44 5.20
CA GLY A 142 -8.33 7.77 6.09
C GLY A 142 -9.30 6.83 5.36
N TRP A 143 -9.54 7.09 4.07
CA TRP A 143 -10.28 6.22 3.16
C TRP A 143 -9.71 4.81 3.03
N TYR A 144 -8.39 4.64 3.07
CA TYR A 144 -7.78 3.30 3.04
C TYR A 144 -8.07 2.52 4.31
N ALA A 145 -8.09 3.18 5.48
CA ALA A 145 -8.51 2.53 6.72
C ALA A 145 -9.99 2.12 6.66
N VAL A 146 -10.85 3.01 6.15
CA VAL A 146 -12.28 2.72 5.94
C VAL A 146 -12.46 1.55 4.98
N PHE A 147 -11.70 1.47 3.88
CA PHE A 147 -11.72 0.36 2.95
C PHE A 147 -11.45 -0.99 3.64
N TRP A 148 -10.37 -1.08 4.42
CA TRP A 148 -10.02 -2.33 5.11
C TRP A 148 -11.00 -2.68 6.23
N ILE A 149 -11.51 -1.68 6.96
CA ILE A 149 -12.58 -1.92 7.95
C ILE A 149 -13.83 -2.46 7.25
N ALA A 150 -14.23 -1.87 6.12
CA ALA A 150 -15.41 -2.30 5.38
C ALA A 150 -15.26 -3.72 4.82
N THR A 151 -14.10 -4.07 4.26
CA THR A 151 -13.85 -5.40 3.67
C THR A 151 -13.64 -6.50 4.70
N VAL A 152 -13.21 -6.17 5.92
CA VAL A 152 -13.08 -7.16 7.00
C VAL A 152 -14.39 -7.28 7.81
N VAL A 153 -14.92 -6.15 8.29
CA VAL A 153 -16.07 -6.13 9.21
C VAL A 153 -17.39 -6.34 8.46
N GLY A 154 -17.56 -5.74 7.29
CA GLY A 154 -18.79 -5.87 6.51
C GLY A 154 -19.16 -7.33 6.23
N PRO A 155 -18.23 -8.11 5.64
CA PRO A 155 -18.42 -9.55 5.45
C PRO A 155 -18.72 -10.35 6.72
N LEU A 156 -18.07 -10.00 7.83
CA LEU A 156 -18.31 -10.63 9.13
C LEU A 156 -19.75 -10.39 9.62
N VAL A 157 -20.25 -9.16 9.47
CA VAL A 157 -21.64 -8.80 9.82
C VAL A 157 -22.64 -9.56 8.95
N VAL A 158 -22.38 -9.67 7.63
CA VAL A 158 -23.23 -10.44 6.72
C VAL A 158 -23.29 -11.92 7.12
N ALA A 159 -22.14 -12.52 7.42
CA ALA A 159 -22.06 -13.91 7.90
C ALA A 159 -22.86 -14.10 9.19
N TYR A 160 -22.72 -13.19 10.15
CA TYR A 160 -23.42 -13.21 11.42
C TYR A 160 -24.95 -13.13 11.26
N VAL A 161 -25.43 -12.18 10.47
CA VAL A 161 -26.88 -11.97 10.24
C VAL A 161 -27.51 -13.17 9.52
N ARG A 162 -26.77 -13.82 8.60
CA ARG A 162 -27.28 -14.96 7.82
C ARG A 162 -27.27 -16.29 8.58
N HIS A 163 -26.36 -16.48 9.52
CA HIS A 163 -26.26 -17.69 10.33
C HIS A 163 -26.17 -17.36 11.83
N PRO A 164 -27.25 -16.83 12.45
CA PRO A 164 -27.25 -16.45 13.87
C PRO A 164 -27.22 -17.65 14.84
N ALA A 165 -27.32 -18.89 14.34
CA ALA A 165 -27.60 -20.07 15.16
C ALA A 165 -26.78 -21.28 14.70
N SER A 166 -25.69 -21.59 15.41
CA SER A 166 -25.10 -22.94 15.51
C SER A 166 -24.00 -23.02 16.59
N ILE A 167 -23.54 -21.88 17.11
CA ILE A 167 -22.37 -21.84 17.97
C ILE A 167 -22.75 -20.99 19.18
N LYS A 168 -22.85 -21.58 20.38
CA LYS A 168 -22.98 -20.84 21.65
C LYS A 168 -21.63 -20.59 22.33
N ASP A 169 -20.58 -21.38 22.02
CA ASP A 169 -19.27 -21.28 22.71
C ASP A 169 -18.11 -20.72 21.86
N VAL A 170 -18.10 -20.90 20.53
CA VAL A 170 -17.01 -20.38 19.65
C VAL A 170 -17.32 -18.96 19.14
N THR A 171 -18.57 -18.51 19.25
CA THR A 171 -19.09 -17.22 18.79
C THR A 171 -18.75 -16.08 19.73
N GLU A 172 -18.84 -16.28 21.05
CA GLU A 172 -18.35 -15.29 22.00
C GLU A 172 -16.86 -15.06 21.80
N THR A 173 -16.07 -16.13 21.63
CA THR A 173 -14.63 -16.04 21.38
C THR A 173 -14.31 -15.37 20.05
N ALA A 174 -15.03 -15.68 18.96
CA ALA A 174 -14.79 -15.08 17.66
C ALA A 174 -15.25 -13.61 17.58
N ILE A 175 -16.35 -13.25 18.23
CA ILE A 175 -16.80 -11.85 18.34
C ILE A 175 -15.83 -11.08 19.23
N LEU A 176 -15.40 -11.65 20.34
CA LEU A 176 -14.42 -11.03 21.21
C LEU A 176 -13.07 -10.85 20.49
N ILE A 177 -12.61 -11.85 19.73
CA ILE A 177 -11.41 -11.73 18.88
C ILE A 177 -11.61 -10.70 17.77
N GLY A 178 -12.77 -10.66 17.12
CA GLY A 178 -13.07 -9.70 16.06
C GLY A 178 -13.16 -8.26 16.57
N VAL A 179 -13.80 -8.06 17.72
CA VAL A 179 -13.87 -6.77 18.42
C VAL A 179 -12.50 -6.38 18.97
N LEU A 180 -11.78 -7.29 19.61
CA LEU A 180 -10.41 -7.03 20.09
C LEU A 180 -9.46 -6.74 18.94
N ALA A 181 -9.57 -7.44 17.82
CA ALA A 181 -8.77 -7.17 16.63
C ALA A 181 -9.15 -5.81 16.02
N SER A 182 -10.44 -5.47 15.95
CA SER A 182 -10.90 -4.18 15.43
C SER A 182 -10.49 -3.01 16.33
N VAL A 183 -10.61 -3.18 17.66
CA VAL A 183 -10.15 -2.21 18.67
C VAL A 183 -8.63 -2.12 18.68
N ALA A 184 -7.90 -3.25 18.58
CA ALA A 184 -6.45 -3.25 18.47
C ALA A 184 -5.99 -2.56 17.18
N VAL A 185 -6.66 -2.79 16.06
CA VAL A 185 -6.40 -2.08 14.80
C VAL A 185 -6.70 -0.59 14.96
N GLY A 186 -7.84 -0.21 15.54
CA GLY A 186 -8.18 1.19 15.79
C GLY A 186 -7.18 1.90 16.72
N LEU A 187 -6.84 1.29 17.85
CA LEU A 187 -5.83 1.81 18.79
C LEU A 187 -4.44 1.85 18.17
N PHE A 188 -4.08 0.87 17.35
CA PHE A 188 -2.80 0.85 16.64
C PHE A 188 -2.73 1.99 15.62
N VAL A 189 -3.79 2.18 14.82
CA VAL A 189 -3.89 3.30 13.85
C VAL A 189 -3.80 4.64 14.58
N VAL A 190 -4.57 4.83 15.65
CA VAL A 190 -4.54 6.06 16.48
C VAL A 190 -3.16 6.28 17.11
N ARG A 191 -2.49 5.22 17.56
CA ARG A 191 -1.15 5.32 18.16
C ARG A 191 -0.09 5.69 17.13
N THR A 192 -0.15 5.14 15.92
CA THR A 192 0.73 5.53 14.82
C THR A 192 0.46 6.94 14.29
N TRP A 193 -0.68 7.53 14.65
CA TRP A 193 -1.10 8.88 14.26
C TRP A 193 -0.68 9.99 15.23
N LYS A 194 0.06 9.70 16.31
CA LYS A 194 0.59 10.79 17.12
C LYS A 194 1.58 11.60 16.27
N PRO A 195 1.28 12.88 15.96
CA PRO A 195 2.21 13.70 15.21
C PRO A 195 3.51 13.76 16.02
N ALA A 196 4.65 13.60 15.33
CA ALA A 196 5.95 13.82 15.94
C ALA A 196 5.89 15.18 16.62
N LYS A 197 6.06 15.20 17.95
CA LYS A 197 6.12 16.46 18.68
C LYS A 197 7.27 17.24 18.06
N GLU A 198 6.96 18.40 17.49
CA GLU A 198 7.96 19.37 17.08
C GLU A 198 8.81 19.66 18.31
N GLU A 199 10.04 19.16 18.30
CA GLU A 199 11.06 19.57 19.25
C GLU A 199 11.39 21.03 18.93
N THR A 200 10.79 21.93 19.71
CA THR A 200 11.12 23.35 19.81
C THR A 200 12.46 23.56 20.48
#